data_AF-A0A7S0CAD6-F1
#
_entry.id   AF-A0A7S0CAD6-F1
#
_cell.length_a   1.000
_cell.length_b   1.000
_cell.length_c   1.000
_cell.angle_alpha   90.00
_cell.angle_beta   90.00
_cell.angle_gamma   90.00
#
_symmetry.space_group_name_H-M   'P 1'
#
loop_
_entity.id
_entity.type
_entity.pdbx_description
1 polymer ?
#
loop_
_entity_poly.entity_id
_entity_poly.type
_entity_poly.pdbx_seq_one_letter_code
_entity_poly.pdbx_strand_id
1 'polypeptide(L)'
;IVTHNSKVNESSASSINDDDIAHIRVKDNARKMGDSYVLEIDPAPFNLNEICSSTSIETMKGFMECSRDFNGSQCCFDPKNDPRSCYKRNIKICNQYDVCRVLISADMPLSSISSSGDDGNVPV
;
A
#
# COMPACT_ATOMS: atom_id res chain seq x y z
N ILE A 1 56.85 16.94 5.79
CA ILE A 1 56.04 17.87 6.61
C ILE A 1 54.58 17.47 6.35
N VAL A 2 53.96 16.47 7.01
CA VAL A 2 53.66 16.27 8.45
C VAL A 2 53.06 17.56 9.04
N THR A 3 51.86 17.68 9.61
CA THR A 3 50.65 16.86 9.88
C THR A 3 49.58 17.86 10.38
N HIS A 4 48.27 17.64 10.25
CA HIS A 4 47.28 17.44 11.33
C HIS A 4 45.93 18.03 10.85
N ASN A 5 44.72 17.60 11.21
CA ASN A 5 44.20 16.44 11.95
C ASN A 5 42.69 16.69 12.05
N SER A 6 41.85 15.78 11.57
CA SER A 6 40.46 15.66 12.03
C SER A 6 40.10 14.18 11.99
N LYS A 7 40.54 13.50 13.07
CA LYS A 7 40.00 12.22 13.51
C LYS A 7 38.51 12.38 13.80
N VAL A 8 37.69 11.46 13.30
CA VAL A 8 36.94 10.56 14.18
C VAL A 8 36.68 9.24 13.44
N ASN A 9 37.46 8.24 13.86
CA ASN A 9 37.09 6.84 14.10
C ASN A 9 36.19 6.09 13.12
N GLU A 10 36.85 5.19 12.38
CA GLU A 10 36.44 3.79 12.26
C GLU A 10 35.93 3.24 13.60
N SER A 11 34.75 2.63 13.60
CA SER A 11 34.53 1.29 14.17
C SER A 11 33.06 0.91 13.99
N SER A 12 32.86 -0.16 13.23
CA SER A 12 31.67 -1.00 13.25
C SER A 12 31.24 -1.28 14.70
N ALA A 13 30.02 -0.94 15.05
CA ALA A 13 29.32 -1.55 16.17
C ALA A 13 27.82 -1.48 15.89
N SER A 14 27.29 -2.59 15.38
CA SER A 14 25.90 -2.96 15.61
C SER A 14 25.60 -2.91 17.10
N SER A 15 24.51 -2.26 17.46
CA SER A 15 23.72 -2.65 18.64
C SER A 15 22.31 -2.89 18.12
N ILE A 16 22.20 -3.98 17.37
CA ILE A 16 20.94 -4.66 17.10
C ILE A 16 20.64 -5.33 18.44
N ASN A 17 19.52 -4.98 19.07
CA ASN A 17 19.07 -5.76 20.21
C ASN A 17 18.75 -7.17 19.68
N ASP A 18 19.48 -8.16 20.20
CA ASP A 18 19.24 -9.57 19.98
C ASP A 18 17.83 -9.93 20.47
N ASP A 19 16.86 -9.97 19.56
CA ASP A 19 15.81 -11.00 19.47
C ASP A 19 14.86 -10.64 18.30
N ASP A 20 14.92 -11.45 17.23
CA ASP A 20 13.93 -11.59 16.16
C ASP A 20 13.57 -10.39 15.26
N ILE A 21 14.47 -10.02 14.34
CA ILE A 21 14.00 -9.62 13.00
C ILE A 21 14.79 -10.38 11.94
N ALA A 22 14.17 -11.45 11.45
CA ALA A 22 14.58 -12.22 10.30
C ALA A 22 14.95 -11.30 9.12
N HIS A 23 16.10 -11.55 8.53
CA HIS A 23 16.60 -10.89 7.32
C HIS A 23 15.63 -11.11 6.15
N ILE A 24 14.69 -10.17 5.94
CA ILE A 24 14.00 -10.06 4.66
C ILE A 24 14.97 -9.35 3.70
N ARG A 25 15.68 -10.14 2.89
CA ARG A 25 16.43 -9.64 1.74
C ARG A 25 15.44 -9.17 0.67
N VAL A 26 15.01 -7.92 0.75
CA VAL A 26 14.43 -7.23 -0.41
C VAL A 26 15.60 -6.99 -1.38
N LYS A 27 15.52 -7.56 -2.58
CA LYS A 27 16.48 -7.24 -3.65
C LYS A 27 16.32 -5.76 -3.97
N ASP A 28 17.33 -4.97 -3.64
CA ASP A 28 17.39 -3.54 -3.93
C ASP A 28 17.51 -3.31 -5.44
N ASN A 29 16.39 -2.95 -6.08
CA ASN A 29 16.36 -2.41 -7.43
C ASN A 29 16.31 -0.87 -7.38
N ALA A 30 17.01 -0.24 -6.43
CA ALA A 30 16.92 1.20 -6.20
C ALA A 30 17.71 1.99 -7.27
N ARG A 31 17.04 2.38 -8.36
CA ARG A 31 17.55 3.41 -9.28
C ARG A 31 17.20 4.80 -8.72
N LYS A 32 18.20 5.50 -8.18
CA LYS A 32 18.11 6.91 -7.75
C LYS A 32 17.70 7.82 -8.93
N MET A 33 16.52 8.44 -8.85
CA MET A 33 16.20 9.73 -9.46
C MET A 33 15.41 10.55 -8.42
N GLY A 34 15.75 11.83 -8.27
CA GLY A 34 15.29 12.70 -7.20
C GLY A 34 13.77 12.80 -7.06
N ASP A 35 13.34 13.01 -5.81
CA ASP A 35 11.98 13.01 -5.27
C ASP A 35 10.90 13.63 -6.17
N SER A 36 10.43 12.82 -7.11
CA SER A 36 9.14 12.94 -7.76
C SER A 36 8.60 11.53 -7.86
N TYR A 37 7.77 11.15 -6.89
CA TYR A 37 7.09 9.86 -6.90
C TYR A 37 6.17 9.82 -8.13
N VAL A 38 6.68 9.24 -9.22
CA VAL A 38 5.80 8.77 -10.29
C VAL A 38 5.10 7.56 -9.68
N LEU A 39 3.82 7.73 -9.32
CA LEU A 39 2.91 6.62 -9.03
C LEU A 39 2.71 5.87 -10.36
N GLU A 40 3.68 5.03 -10.72
CA GLU A 40 3.49 3.98 -11.72
C GLU A 40 2.55 2.95 -11.12
N ILE A 41 1.47 2.66 -11.83
CA ILE A 41 0.47 1.67 -11.46
C ILE A 41 0.71 0.46 -12.34
N ASP A 42 0.72 -0.72 -11.76
CA ASP A 42 0.77 -1.94 -12.53
C ASP A 42 -0.48 -2.10 -13.42
N PRO A 43 -0.35 -2.74 -14.59
CA PRO A 43 -1.50 -3.08 -15.42
C PRO A 43 -2.44 -4.05 -14.69
N ALA A 44 -3.74 -3.93 -14.96
CA ALA A 44 -4.74 -4.82 -14.41
C ALA A 44 -4.47 -6.28 -14.80
N PRO A 45 -4.70 -7.24 -13.89
CA PRO A 45 -4.65 -8.65 -14.26
C PRO A 45 -5.73 -8.98 -15.30
N PHE A 46 -5.44 -9.91 -16.21
CA PHE A 46 -6.32 -10.24 -17.34
C PHE A 46 -7.70 -10.75 -16.90
N ASN A 47 -7.78 -11.36 -15.72
CA ASN A 47 -8.99 -11.90 -15.12
C ASN A 47 -9.62 -10.96 -14.07
N LEU A 48 -9.19 -9.69 -13.99
CA LEU A 48 -9.76 -8.72 -13.05
C LEU A 48 -11.28 -8.60 -13.20
N ASN A 49 -11.79 -8.63 -14.43
CA ASN A 49 -13.23 -8.57 -14.68
C ASN A 49 -14.01 -9.76 -14.11
N GLU A 50 -13.40 -10.94 -14.07
CA GLU A 50 -14.03 -12.14 -13.52
C GLU A 50 -13.99 -12.11 -11.99
N ILE A 51 -12.82 -11.78 -11.43
CA ILE A 51 -12.60 -11.69 -9.98
C ILE A 51 -13.48 -10.58 -9.36
N CYS A 52 -13.54 -9.43 -10.01
CA CYS A 52 -14.31 -8.26 -9.56
C CYS A 52 -15.73 -8.19 -10.15
N SER A 53 -16.21 -9.28 -10.76
CA SER A 53 -17.60 -9.35 -11.22
C SER A 53 -18.56 -9.25 -10.03
N SER A 54 -19.77 -8.74 -10.29
CA SER A 54 -20.82 -8.61 -9.26
C SER A 54 -21.10 -9.94 -8.55
N THR A 55 -21.05 -11.07 -9.25
CA THR A 55 -21.28 -12.40 -8.67
C THR A 55 -20.09 -12.89 -7.85
N SER A 56 -18.85 -12.59 -8.24
CA SER A 56 -17.67 -13.00 -7.48
C SER A 56 -17.57 -12.25 -6.15
N ILE A 57 -17.81 -10.93 -6.16
CA ILE A 57 -17.73 -10.09 -4.95
C ILE A 57 -18.86 -10.33 -3.95
N GLU A 58 -19.96 -10.98 -4.35
CA GLU A 58 -21.00 -11.46 -3.42
C GLU A 58 -20.47 -12.53 -2.47
N THR A 59 -19.36 -13.17 -2.83
CA THR A 59 -18.65 -14.12 -1.98
C THR A 59 -17.50 -13.43 -1.24
N MET A 60 -17.28 -13.81 0.03
CA MET A 60 -16.13 -13.31 0.81
C MET A 60 -14.80 -13.54 0.08
N LYS A 61 -14.65 -14.70 -0.57
CA LYS A 61 -13.44 -15.03 -1.33
C LYS A 61 -13.24 -14.07 -2.51
N GLY A 62 -14.23 -13.91 -3.37
CA GLY A 62 -14.10 -13.04 -4.54
C GLY A 62 -13.96 -11.57 -4.17
N PHE A 63 -14.59 -11.11 -3.08
CA PHE A 63 -14.35 -9.77 -2.54
C PHE A 63 -12.89 -9.58 -2.11
N MET A 64 -12.32 -10.50 -1.32
CA MET A 64 -10.93 -10.41 -0.89
C MET A 64 -9.94 -10.45 -2.06
N GLU A 65 -10.17 -11.33 -3.04
CA GLU A 65 -9.32 -11.41 -4.23
C GLU A 65 -9.39 -10.14 -5.07
N CYS A 66 -10.60 -9.61 -5.30
CA CYS A 66 -10.79 -8.35 -6.00
C CYS A 66 -10.12 -7.18 -5.24
N SER A 67 -10.30 -7.11 -3.92
CA SER A 67 -9.72 -6.06 -3.07
C SER A 67 -8.20 -6.08 -3.09
N ARG A 68 -7.59 -7.26 -3.06
CA ARG A 68 -6.14 -7.42 -3.17
C ARG A 68 -5.61 -6.85 -4.48
N ASP A 69 -6.23 -7.24 -5.60
CA ASP A 69 -5.77 -6.83 -6.94
C ASP A 69 -6.07 -5.34 -7.20
N PHE A 70 -7.10 -4.79 -6.54
CA PHE A 70 -7.46 -3.37 -6.57
C PHE A 70 -6.50 -2.47 -5.79
N ASN A 71 -5.83 -2.95 -4.74
CA ASN A 71 -5.12 -2.14 -3.75
C ASN A 71 -4.09 -1.17 -4.36
N GLY A 72 -3.34 -1.60 -5.39
CA GLY A 72 -2.35 -0.75 -6.08
C GLY A 72 -2.95 0.33 -6.99
N SER A 73 -4.25 0.27 -7.27
CA SER A 73 -4.95 1.13 -8.23
C SER A 73 -5.94 2.11 -7.60
N GLN A 74 -6.03 2.17 -6.27
CA GLN A 74 -6.99 3.00 -5.54
C GLN A 74 -6.93 4.49 -5.95
N CYS A 75 -5.73 4.99 -6.22
CA CYS A 75 -5.49 6.37 -6.66
C CYS A 75 -6.18 6.72 -8.00
N CYS A 76 -6.59 5.72 -8.79
CA CYS A 76 -7.35 5.92 -10.03
C CYS A 76 -8.76 6.45 -9.77
N PHE A 77 -9.27 6.25 -8.55
CA PHE A 77 -10.63 6.58 -8.15
C PHE A 77 -10.73 7.80 -7.23
N ASP A 78 -9.59 8.30 -6.74
CA ASP A 78 -9.53 9.62 -6.12
C ASP A 78 -10.03 10.70 -7.11
N PRO A 79 -10.66 11.79 -6.61
CA PRO A 79 -11.12 12.89 -7.46
C PRO A 79 -10.01 13.38 -8.39
N LYS A 80 -10.32 13.67 -9.66
CA LYS A 80 -9.32 14.05 -10.68
C LYS A 80 -8.51 15.32 -10.36
N ASN A 81 -8.99 16.12 -9.40
CA ASN A 81 -8.33 17.33 -8.91
C ASN A 81 -7.58 17.10 -7.59
N ASP A 82 -7.67 15.91 -7.01
CA ASP A 82 -6.93 15.53 -5.81
C ASP A 82 -5.45 15.28 -6.18
N PRO A 83 -4.48 15.80 -5.41
CA PRO A 83 -3.05 15.57 -5.65
C PRO A 83 -2.62 14.10 -5.52
N ARG A 84 -3.40 13.28 -4.79
CA ARG A 84 -3.20 11.82 -4.67
C ARG A 84 -3.72 11.07 -5.90
N SER A 85 -4.58 11.70 -6.71
CA SER A 85 -5.10 11.08 -7.92
C SER A 85 -3.99 10.85 -8.95
N CYS A 86 -3.84 9.60 -9.35
CA CYS A 86 -2.91 9.18 -10.40
C CYS A 86 -3.60 9.10 -11.77
N TYR A 87 -4.91 9.37 -11.84
CA TYR A 87 -5.74 9.18 -13.03
C TYR A 87 -5.20 9.91 -14.27
N LYS A 88 -4.85 11.19 -14.15
CA LYS A 88 -4.40 12.02 -15.28
C LYS A 88 -3.12 11.48 -15.94
N ARG A 89 -2.25 10.84 -15.15
CA ARG A 89 -0.96 10.29 -15.63
C ARG A 89 -1.10 8.86 -16.14
N ASN A 90 -2.06 8.09 -15.61
CA ASN A 90 -2.23 6.67 -15.87
C ASN A 90 -3.59 6.32 -16.51
N ILE A 91 -4.17 7.20 -17.33
CA ILE A 91 -5.55 7.07 -17.85
C ILE A 91 -5.83 5.67 -18.42
N LYS A 92 -4.93 5.14 -19.26
CA LYS A 92 -5.09 3.83 -19.89
C LYS A 92 -5.10 2.67 -18.87
N ILE A 93 -4.32 2.78 -17.81
CA ILE A 93 -4.21 1.75 -16.77
C ILE A 93 -5.42 1.87 -15.84
N CYS A 94 -5.74 3.08 -15.39
CA CYS A 94 -6.90 3.35 -14.54
C CYS A 94 -8.22 2.89 -15.16
N ASN A 95 -8.39 3.03 -16.48
CA ASN A 95 -9.60 2.56 -17.15
C ASN A 95 -9.73 1.01 -17.13
N GLN A 96 -8.64 0.25 -16.98
CA GLN A 96 -8.72 -1.21 -16.87
C GLN A 96 -9.25 -1.65 -15.49
N TYR A 97 -9.07 -0.82 -14.47
CA TYR A 97 -9.56 -1.07 -13.12
C TYR A 97 -11.01 -0.62 -12.91
N ASP A 98 -11.71 -0.08 -13.92
CA ASP A 98 -13.06 0.46 -13.74
C ASP A 98 -14.06 -0.57 -13.18
N VAL A 99 -13.84 -1.87 -13.45
CA VAL A 99 -14.62 -2.97 -12.85
C VAL A 99 -14.55 -3.00 -11.31
N CYS A 100 -13.45 -2.52 -10.72
CA CYS A 100 -13.27 -2.43 -9.27
C CYS A 100 -14.09 -1.31 -8.62
N ARG A 101 -14.78 -0.46 -9.39
CA ARG A 101 -15.69 0.58 -8.83
C ARG A 101 -16.65 0.01 -7.81
N VAL A 102 -17.08 -1.22 -8.04
CA VAL A 102 -18.00 -1.94 -7.17
C VAL A 102 -17.51 -2.05 -5.72
N LEU A 103 -16.20 -2.11 -5.49
CA LEU A 103 -15.59 -2.12 -4.15
C LEU A 103 -15.66 -0.76 -3.44
N ILE A 104 -15.75 0.33 -4.21
CA ILE A 104 -15.76 1.70 -3.68
C ILE A 104 -17.19 2.13 -3.39
N SER A 105 -18.13 1.69 -4.23
CA SER A 105 -19.56 1.90 -4.04
C SER A 105 -20.21 0.89 -3.10
N ALA A 106 -19.51 -0.18 -2.71
CA ALA A 106 -19.88 -1.00 -1.56
C ALA A 106 -19.66 -0.15 -0.31
N ASP A 107 -20.63 0.71 -0.02
CA ASP A 107 -20.79 1.39 1.26
C ASP A 107 -20.98 0.30 2.31
N MET A 108 -19.88 -0.29 2.78
CA MET A 108 -19.91 -1.12 3.97
C MET A 108 -20.15 -0.11 5.10
N PRO A 109 -21.33 -0.12 5.73
CA PRO A 109 -21.60 0.87 6.76
C PRO A 109 -20.55 0.67 7.86
N LEU A 110 -19.77 1.74 8.08
CA LEU A 110 -18.71 1.85 9.08
C LEU A 110 -19.21 1.68 10.53
N SER A 111 -20.45 1.21 10.72
CA SER A 111 -21.09 0.94 12.00
C SER A 111 -20.79 -0.45 12.56
N SER A 112 -20.06 -1.32 11.84
CA SER A 112 -19.74 -2.68 12.30
C SER A 112 -18.36 -2.81 12.94
N ILE A 113 -17.48 -1.81 12.76
CA ILE A 113 -16.19 -1.75 13.45
C ILE A 113 -16.45 -1.09 14.80
N SER A 114 -17.12 -1.83 15.68
CA SER A 114 -17.06 -1.57 17.11
C SER A 114 -15.59 -1.57 17.48
N SER A 115 -15.03 -0.39 17.71
CA SER A 115 -13.76 -0.26 18.41
C SER A 115 -13.90 -1.02 19.73
N SER A 116 -13.38 -2.23 19.78
CA SER A 116 -13.05 -2.95 20.99
C SER A 116 -11.96 -2.14 21.69
N GLY A 117 -12.38 -1.09 22.40
CA GLY A 117 -11.62 -0.44 23.43
C GLY A 117 -12.02 -1.05 24.76
N ASP A 118 -11.28 -2.07 25.19
CA ASP A 118 -11.11 -2.40 26.59
C ASP A 118 -10.72 -1.14 27.39
N ASP A 119 -11.46 -0.82 28.45
CA ASP A 119 -10.87 -0.33 29.69
C ASP A 119 -11.76 -0.77 30.86
N GLY A 120 -11.23 -1.66 31.68
CA GLY A 120 -11.90 -2.16 32.86
C GLY A 120 -12.08 -1.06 33.90
N ASN A 121 -13.28 -0.95 34.46
CA ASN A 121 -13.45 -0.32 35.77
C ASN A 121 -14.59 -1.00 36.52
N VAL A 122 -14.21 -1.80 37.52
CA VAL A 122 -15.06 -2.21 38.64
C VAL A 122 -14.90 -1.13 39.72
N PRO A 123 -15.96 -0.36 40.02
CA PRO A 123 -16.10 0.25 41.33
C PRO A 123 -17.05 -0.56 42.23
N VAL A 124 -16.59 -0.69 43.47
CA VAL A 124 -17.12 -1.32 44.69
C VAL A 124 -18.60 -1.01 44.98
#